data_AF-A0A356P7I0-F1
#
_entry.id   AF-A0A356P7I0-F1
#
_cell.length_a   1.000
_cell.length_b   1.000
_cell.length_c   1.000
_cell.angle_alpha   90.00
_cell.angle_beta   90.00
_cell.angle_gamma   90.00
#
_symmetry.space_group_name_H-M   'P 1'
#
loop_
_entity.id
_entity.type
_entity.pdbx_description
1 polymer ?
#
loop_
_entity_poly.entity_id
_entity_poly.type
_entity_poly.pdbx_seq_one_letter_code
_entity_poly.pdbx_strand_id
1 'polypeptide(L)'
;MSSSTENNLSMFNFTTLWFGAAISVAEILAGGLLAPLGFKMGLLAILLGHLVGTTLLVLAGVIGTTERIPALVSTRISFGSYGSYVFSVLNVLQLLGWTAVMIIVGARSVNEITKTLWSFDHLTVWSLIIGAFIMLWIWLGKDMGWKKANNMAVILLFMLTMVLSVIIFRNH
;
A
#
# COMPACT_ATOMS: atom_id res chain seq x y z
N MET A 1 10.34 -23.21 -28.51
CA MET A 1 11.39 -22.90 -27.50
C MET A 1 10.80 -21.84 -26.58
N SER A 2 10.32 -22.24 -25.40
CA SER A 2 9.55 -21.40 -24.49
C SER A 2 10.44 -20.34 -23.84
N SER A 3 10.10 -19.05 -24.01
CA SER A 3 10.69 -17.95 -23.26
C SER A 3 10.25 -18.03 -21.79
N SER A 4 11.00 -18.77 -20.97
CA SER A 4 10.92 -18.69 -19.52
C SER A 4 11.63 -17.41 -19.08
N THR A 5 10.94 -16.27 -19.17
CA THR A 5 11.35 -15.05 -18.49
C THR A 5 11.25 -15.35 -17.00
N GLU A 6 12.39 -15.69 -16.38
CA GLU A 6 12.45 -15.92 -14.94
C GLU A 6 11.92 -14.68 -14.24
N ASN A 7 10.83 -14.86 -13.51
CA ASN A 7 10.14 -13.81 -12.76
C ASN A 7 10.90 -13.52 -11.45
N ASN A 8 12.21 -13.30 -11.54
CA ASN A 8 13.05 -12.92 -10.41
C ASN A 8 12.98 -11.41 -10.24
N LEU A 9 12.29 -10.95 -9.18
CA LEU A 9 12.36 -9.56 -8.74
C LEU A 9 13.82 -9.23 -8.41
N SER A 10 14.48 -8.48 -9.30
CA SER A 10 15.81 -7.92 -9.03
C SER A 10 15.80 -7.18 -7.68
N MET A 11 16.90 -7.26 -6.92
CA MET A 11 17.05 -6.60 -5.62
C MET A 11 16.66 -5.11 -5.69
N PHE A 12 16.97 -4.46 -6.81
CA PHE A 12 16.59 -3.08 -7.05
C PHE A 12 15.08 -2.88 -7.15
N ASN A 13 14.37 -3.75 -7.91
CA ASN A 13 12.91 -3.71 -8.03
C ASN A 13 12.21 -4.03 -6.70
N PHE A 14 12.79 -4.93 -5.91
CA PHE A 14 12.29 -5.25 -4.58
C PHE A 14 12.47 -4.06 -3.62
N THR A 15 13.64 -3.44 -3.63
CA THR A 15 13.93 -2.27 -2.79
C THR A 15 13.04 -1.08 -3.15
N THR A 16 12.84 -0.81 -4.44
CA THR A 16 11.96 0.29 -4.88
C THR A 16 10.49 0.03 -4.56
N LEU A 17 10.03 -1.22 -4.65
CA LEU A 17 8.68 -1.61 -4.23
C LEU A 17 8.47 -1.34 -2.73
N TRP A 18 9.40 -1.79 -1.88
CA TRP A 18 9.33 -1.58 -0.44
C TRP A 18 9.50 -0.13 -0.04
N PHE A 19 10.36 0.62 -0.73
CA PHE A 19 10.53 2.05 -0.50
C PHE A 19 9.25 2.83 -0.83
N GLY A 20 8.59 2.50 -1.95
CA GLY A 20 7.30 3.08 -2.30
C GLY A 20 6.20 2.74 -1.29
N ALA A 21 6.21 1.52 -0.74
CA ALA A 21 5.29 1.12 0.31
C ALA A 21 5.56 1.85 1.63
N ALA A 22 6.83 2.08 1.98
CA ALA A 22 7.25 2.74 3.22
C ALA A 22 7.03 4.26 3.22
N ILE A 23 6.87 4.87 2.04
CA ILE A 23 6.48 6.28 1.90
C ILE A 23 5.00 6.33 1.53
N SER A 24 4.14 6.20 2.53
CA SER A 24 2.71 6.37 2.33
C SER A 24 2.10 7.28 3.41
N VAL A 25 0.87 7.70 3.16
CA VAL A 25 0.11 8.51 4.11
C VAL A 25 -0.15 7.74 5.41
N ALA A 26 -0.14 6.40 5.36
CA ALA A 26 -0.28 5.57 6.55
C ALA A 26 0.89 5.75 7.53
N GLU A 27 2.12 5.85 7.04
CA GLU A 27 3.30 6.08 7.88
C GLU A 27 3.29 7.49 8.47
N ILE A 28 2.81 8.49 7.73
CA ILE A 28 2.63 9.85 8.25
C ILE A 28 1.64 9.84 9.43
N LEU A 29 0.51 9.16 9.27
CA LEU A 29 -0.50 9.02 10.33
C LEU A 29 0.06 8.23 11.53
N ALA A 30 0.78 7.14 11.29
CA ALA A 30 1.42 6.36 12.34
C ALA A 30 2.46 7.19 13.10
N GLY A 31 3.26 8.00 12.40
CA GLY A 31 4.18 8.96 13.01
C GLY A 31 3.46 9.98 13.88
N GLY A 32 2.32 10.50 13.43
CA GLY A 32 1.44 11.38 14.20
C GLY A 32 0.92 10.74 15.50
N LEU A 33 0.57 9.45 15.46
CA LEU A 33 0.17 8.69 16.65
C LEU A 33 1.32 8.48 17.63
N LEU A 34 2.56 8.40 17.13
CA LEU A 34 3.77 8.27 17.95
C LEU A 34 4.30 9.61 18.46
N ALA A 35 3.84 10.73 17.91
CA ALA A 35 4.29 12.08 18.28
C ALA A 35 4.20 12.39 19.79
N PRO A 36 3.15 11.96 20.53
CA PRO A 36 3.06 12.19 21.98
C PRO A 36 4.16 11.52 22.81
N LEU A 37 4.82 10.47 22.29
CA LEU A 37 5.95 9.83 22.99
C LEU A 37 7.24 10.68 22.95
N GLY A 38 7.29 11.72 22.11
CA GLY A 38 8.48 12.52 21.87
C GLY A 38 9.46 11.85 20.89
N PHE A 39 10.38 12.64 20.32
CA PHE A 39 11.23 12.21 19.21
C PHE A 39 12.08 10.96 19.52
N LYS A 40 12.69 10.91 20.71
CA LYS A 40 13.58 9.81 21.10
C LYS A 40 12.83 8.48 21.25
N MET A 41 11.69 8.49 21.94
CA MET A 41 10.90 7.26 22.15
C MET A 41 10.14 6.86 20.89
N GLY A 42 9.63 7.82 20.12
CA GLY A 42 9.01 7.56 18.83
C GLY A 42 9.98 6.91 17.84
N LEU A 43 11.21 7.42 17.74
CA LEU A 43 12.25 6.82 16.89
C LEU A 43 12.61 5.40 17.32
N LEU A 44 12.79 5.18 18.63
CA LEU A 44 13.04 3.83 19.16
C LEU A 44 11.88 2.87 18.86
N ALA A 45 10.63 3.31 19.03
CA ALA A 45 9.46 2.50 18.72
C ALA A 45 9.40 2.13 17.23
N ILE A 46 9.72 3.07 16.33
CA ILE A 46 9.78 2.81 14.88
C ILE A 46 10.88 1.79 14.56
N LEU A 47 12.09 1.97 15.09
CA LEU A 47 13.22 1.07 14.83
C LEU A 47 12.96 -0.34 15.36
N LEU A 48 12.44 -0.46 16.58
CA LEU A 48 12.08 -1.76 17.16
C LEU A 48 10.95 -2.43 16.39
N GLY A 49 9.91 -1.67 16.02
CA GLY A 49 8.80 -2.17 15.21
C GLY A 49 9.25 -2.69 13.86
N HIS A 50 10.14 -1.96 13.18
CA HIS A 50 10.73 -2.40 11.91
C HIS A 50 11.60 -3.64 12.08
N LEU A 51 12.48 -3.67 13.08
CA LEU A 51 13.34 -4.83 13.32
C LEU A 51 12.52 -6.11 13.51
N VAL A 52 11.50 -6.05 14.37
CA VAL A 52 10.63 -7.21 14.66
C VAL A 52 9.79 -7.56 13.43
N GLY A 53 9.14 -6.58 12.80
CA GLY A 53 8.28 -6.78 11.63
C GLY A 53 9.04 -7.35 10.43
N THR A 54 10.18 -6.75 10.08
CA THR A 54 11.05 -7.22 8.99
C THR A 54 11.59 -8.61 9.26
N THR A 55 11.98 -8.93 10.50
CA THR A 55 12.45 -10.28 10.85
C THR A 55 11.36 -11.32 10.58
N LEU A 56 10.13 -11.07 11.02
CA LEU A 56 9.00 -11.99 10.76
C LEU A 56 8.68 -12.13 9.27
N LEU A 57 8.68 -11.01 8.53
CA LEU A 57 8.49 -10.99 7.07
C LEU A 57 9.57 -11.80 6.34
N VAL A 58 10.83 -11.66 6.73
CA VAL A 58 11.94 -12.42 6.15
C VAL A 58 11.78 -13.90 6.43
N LEU A 59 11.49 -14.31 7.67
CA LEU A 59 11.28 -15.71 8.03
C LEU A 59 10.13 -16.33 7.22
N ALA A 60 9.00 -15.64 7.11
CA ALA A 60 7.88 -16.08 6.28
C ALA A 60 8.24 -16.13 4.78
N GLY A 61 9.03 -15.16 4.32
CA GLY A 61 9.55 -15.10 2.95
C GLY A 61 10.44 -16.30 2.62
N VAL A 62 11.36 -16.68 3.52
CA VAL A 62 12.22 -17.85 3.36
C VAL A 62 11.38 -19.11 3.13
N ILE A 63 10.37 -19.35 3.97
CA ILE A 63 9.45 -20.50 3.83
C ILE A 63 8.78 -20.50 2.45
N GLY A 64 8.22 -19.35 2.02
CA GLY A 64 7.58 -19.23 0.70
C GLY A 64 8.53 -19.46 -0.47
N THR A 65 9.78 -19.01 -0.37
CA THR A 65 10.80 -19.19 -1.42
C THR A 65 11.31 -20.63 -1.49
N THR A 66 11.51 -21.30 -0.35
CA THR A 66 11.98 -22.69 -0.28
C THR A 66 10.91 -23.65 -0.80
N GLU A 67 9.68 -23.48 -0.36
CA GLU A 67 8.56 -24.37 -0.72
C GLU A 67 7.92 -24.00 -2.07
N ARG A 68 8.26 -22.83 -2.65
CA ARG A 68 7.67 -22.29 -3.90
C ARG A 68 6.14 -22.23 -3.89
N ILE A 69 5.56 -22.04 -2.72
CA ILE A 69 4.12 -21.90 -2.53
C ILE A 69 3.77 -20.46 -2.12
N PRO A 70 2.55 -19.98 -2.47
CA PRO A 70 2.08 -18.69 -2.00
C PRO A 70 2.09 -18.59 -0.46
N ALA A 71 2.34 -17.40 0.08
CA ALA A 71 2.41 -17.16 1.53
C ALA A 71 1.15 -17.62 2.28
N LEU A 72 -0.02 -17.54 1.66
CA LEU A 72 -1.26 -18.06 2.25
C LEU A 72 -1.32 -19.59 2.27
N VAL A 73 -0.74 -20.24 1.28
CA VAL A 73 -0.68 -21.71 1.20
C VAL A 73 0.36 -22.26 2.18
N SER A 74 1.42 -21.52 2.51
CA SER A 74 2.39 -21.95 3.52
C SER A 74 1.77 -22.07 4.92
N THR A 75 0.70 -21.33 5.23
CA THR A 75 -0.05 -21.50 6.47
C THR A 75 -0.66 -22.91 6.63
N ARG A 76 -0.89 -23.62 5.52
CA ARG A 76 -1.37 -25.01 5.51
C ARG A 76 -0.34 -25.97 6.11
N ILE A 77 0.96 -25.67 6.01
CA ILE A 77 2.03 -26.50 6.55
C ILE A 77 1.89 -26.61 8.07
N SER A 78 1.53 -25.52 8.75
CA SER A 78 1.40 -25.47 10.21
C SER A 78 0.00 -25.79 10.72
N PHE A 79 -1.05 -25.38 10.02
CA PHE A 79 -2.44 -25.45 10.51
C PHE A 79 -3.37 -26.37 9.70
N GLY A 80 -2.84 -27.08 8.71
CA GLY A 80 -3.61 -27.96 7.83
C GLY A 80 -4.55 -27.19 6.88
N SER A 81 -5.33 -27.95 6.09
CA SER A 81 -6.21 -27.36 5.06
C SER A 81 -7.30 -26.48 5.67
N TYR A 82 -7.94 -26.94 6.74
CA TYR A 82 -9.01 -26.20 7.42
C TYR A 82 -8.52 -24.90 8.07
N GLY A 83 -7.32 -24.90 8.67
CA GLY A 83 -6.73 -23.68 9.23
C GLY A 83 -6.37 -22.65 8.16
N SER A 84 -5.87 -23.10 7.00
CA SER A 84 -5.53 -22.22 5.87
C SER A 84 -6.74 -21.43 5.35
N TYR A 85 -7.96 -22.00 5.39
CA TYR A 85 -9.18 -21.25 5.04
C TYR A 85 -9.45 -20.10 6.01
N VAL A 86 -9.26 -20.31 7.32
CA VAL A 86 -9.45 -19.24 8.32
C VAL A 86 -8.46 -18.09 8.06
N PHE A 87 -7.18 -18.40 7.85
CA PHE A 87 -6.17 -17.38 7.50
C PHE A 87 -6.48 -16.67 6.17
N SER A 88 -7.06 -17.38 5.20
CA SER A 88 -7.51 -16.79 3.94
C SER A 88 -8.65 -15.80 4.14
N VAL A 89 -9.65 -16.16 4.95
CA VAL A 89 -10.75 -15.24 5.29
C VAL A 89 -10.22 -14.01 6.03
N LEU A 90 -9.36 -14.22 7.03
CA LEU A 90 -8.74 -13.11 7.78
C LEU A 90 -7.90 -12.20 6.87
N ASN A 91 -7.16 -12.78 5.91
CA ASN A 91 -6.39 -12.00 4.94
C ASN A 91 -7.30 -11.16 4.03
N VAL A 92 -8.39 -11.73 3.53
CA VAL A 92 -9.38 -10.98 2.73
C VAL A 92 -10.01 -9.86 3.56
N LEU A 93 -10.41 -10.13 4.81
CA LEU A 93 -10.95 -9.10 5.71
C LEU A 93 -9.95 -7.98 5.98
N GLN A 94 -8.67 -8.32 6.16
CA GLN A 94 -7.61 -7.33 6.32
C GLN A 94 -7.45 -6.47 5.07
N LEU A 95 -7.45 -7.06 3.87
CA LEU A 95 -7.34 -6.33 2.61
C LEU A 95 -8.55 -5.41 2.37
N LEU A 96 -9.76 -5.85 2.74
CA LEU A 96 -10.96 -5.02 2.73
C LEU A 96 -10.82 -3.83 3.70
N GLY A 97 -10.37 -4.10 4.93
CA GLY A 97 -10.11 -3.05 5.91
C GLY A 97 -9.05 -2.05 5.44
N TRP A 98 -7.96 -2.54 4.85
CA TRP A 98 -6.90 -1.69 4.29
C TRP A 98 -7.40 -0.81 3.15
N THR A 99 -8.22 -1.38 2.26
CA THR A 99 -8.85 -0.63 1.17
C THR A 99 -9.77 0.46 1.72
N ALA A 100 -10.56 0.16 2.76
CA ALA A 100 -11.42 1.14 3.42
C ALA A 100 -10.61 2.29 4.04
N VAL A 101 -9.50 1.98 4.73
CA VAL A 101 -8.59 3.00 5.28
C VAL A 101 -8.03 3.89 4.17
N MET A 102 -7.57 3.31 3.06
CA MET A 102 -7.06 4.07 1.92
C MET A 102 -8.11 5.00 1.29
N ILE A 103 -9.37 4.55 1.19
CA ILE A 103 -10.49 5.39 0.73
C ILE A 103 -10.70 6.57 1.67
N ILE A 104 -10.74 6.33 2.99
CA ILE A 104 -10.97 7.37 3.99
C ILE A 104 -9.83 8.39 3.97
N VAL A 105 -8.58 7.92 3.91
CA VAL A 105 -7.41 8.79 3.88
C VAL A 105 -7.40 9.63 2.60
N GLY A 106 -7.67 9.03 1.43
CA GLY A 106 -7.82 9.77 0.19
C GLY A 106 -8.96 10.80 0.24
N ALA A 107 -10.10 10.43 0.81
CA ALA A 107 -11.25 11.31 0.95
C ALA A 107 -10.95 12.48 1.89
N ARG A 108 -10.22 12.27 2.98
CA ARG A 108 -9.76 13.34 3.88
C ARG A 108 -8.86 14.32 3.13
N SER A 109 -7.90 13.83 2.35
CA SER A 109 -7.02 14.70 1.55
C SER A 109 -7.80 15.57 0.57
N VAL A 110 -8.79 15.01 -0.14
CA VAL A 110 -9.64 15.79 -1.06
C VAL A 110 -10.55 16.76 -0.29
N ASN A 111 -11.10 16.33 0.84
CA ASN A 111 -11.97 17.15 1.67
C ASN A 111 -11.26 18.38 2.23
N GLU A 112 -10.00 18.26 2.67
CA GLU A 112 -9.21 19.41 3.13
C GLU A 112 -8.96 20.43 2.01
N ILE A 113 -8.73 19.95 0.78
CA ILE A 113 -8.60 20.81 -0.40
C ILE A 113 -9.93 21.54 -0.68
N THR A 114 -11.05 20.82 -0.69
CA THR A 114 -12.36 21.42 -1.01
C THR A 114 -12.88 22.33 0.09
N LYS A 115 -12.51 22.06 1.34
CA LYS A 115 -12.78 22.95 2.46
C LYS A 115 -12.03 24.27 2.31
N THR A 116 -10.77 24.22 1.89
CA THR A 116 -9.94 25.40 1.70
C THR A 116 -10.39 26.25 0.49
N LEU A 117 -10.79 25.63 -0.62
CA LEU A 117 -11.20 26.36 -1.82
C LEU A 117 -12.68 26.77 -1.84
N TRP A 118 -13.58 25.93 -1.32
CA TRP A 118 -15.03 26.07 -1.50
C TRP A 118 -15.83 26.00 -0.19
N SER A 119 -15.18 25.91 0.98
CA SER A 119 -15.83 25.74 2.30
C SER A 119 -16.80 24.56 2.38
N PHE A 120 -16.60 23.54 1.52
CA PHE A 120 -17.43 22.34 1.47
C PHE A 120 -16.78 21.22 2.28
N ASP A 121 -17.37 20.85 3.42
CA ASP A 121 -16.83 19.88 4.38
C ASP A 121 -17.75 18.66 4.50
N HIS A 122 -17.63 17.74 3.53
CA HIS A 122 -18.45 16.53 3.47
C HIS A 122 -17.59 15.31 3.14
N LEU A 123 -16.86 14.82 4.16
CA LEU A 123 -16.01 13.65 4.07
C LEU A 123 -16.74 12.39 3.54
N THR A 124 -18.00 12.20 3.93
CA THR A 124 -18.81 11.04 3.49
C THR A 124 -19.05 11.06 1.98
N VAL A 125 -19.30 12.24 1.40
CA VAL A 125 -19.53 12.41 -0.04
C VAL A 125 -18.24 12.09 -0.80
N TRP A 126 -17.10 12.63 -0.35
CA TRP A 126 -15.81 12.33 -0.96
C TRP A 126 -15.39 10.86 -0.82
N SER A 127 -15.72 10.21 0.30
CA SER A 127 -15.47 8.78 0.50
C SER A 127 -16.29 7.92 -0.46
N LEU A 128 -17.57 8.25 -0.66
CA LEU A 128 -18.44 7.57 -1.62
C LEU A 128 -17.96 7.78 -3.06
N ILE A 129 -17.55 9.01 -3.42
CA ILE A 129 -17.02 9.33 -4.74
C ILE A 129 -15.76 8.52 -5.04
N ILE A 130 -14.77 8.54 -4.13
CA ILE A 130 -13.53 7.77 -4.31
C ILE A 130 -13.82 6.27 -4.37
N GLY A 131 -14.70 5.75 -3.50
CA GLY A 131 -15.14 4.36 -3.55
C GLY A 131 -15.80 4.00 -4.89
N ALA A 132 -16.66 4.87 -5.43
CA ALA A 132 -17.28 4.69 -6.73
C ALA A 132 -16.27 4.71 -7.88
N PHE A 133 -15.28 5.60 -7.85
CA PHE A 133 -14.18 5.62 -8.81
C PHE A 133 -13.35 4.34 -8.76
N ILE A 134 -13.05 3.81 -7.57
CA ILE A 134 -12.32 2.55 -7.41
C ILE A 134 -13.16 1.38 -7.93
N MET A 135 -14.46 1.31 -7.62
CA MET A 135 -15.35 0.28 -8.15
C MET A 135 -15.47 0.34 -9.67
N LEU A 136 -15.60 1.54 -10.24
CA LEU A 136 -15.58 1.78 -11.68
C LEU A 136 -14.27 1.31 -12.30
N TRP A 137 -13.14 1.62 -11.66
CA TRP A 137 -11.82 1.20 -12.10
C TRP A 137 -11.67 -0.32 -12.12
N ILE A 138 -12.12 -1.01 -11.07
CA ILE A 138 -12.09 -2.47 -10.98
C ILE A 138 -12.99 -3.09 -12.05
N TRP A 139 -14.19 -2.53 -12.25
CA TRP A 139 -15.14 -3.02 -13.25
C TRP A 139 -14.59 -2.88 -14.68
N LEU A 140 -14.02 -1.72 -15.02
CA LEU A 140 -13.38 -1.49 -16.32
C LEU A 140 -12.13 -2.36 -16.54
N GLY A 141 -11.38 -2.66 -15.47
CA GLY A 141 -10.20 -3.53 -15.53
C GLY A 141 -10.50 -5.02 -15.69
N LYS A 142 -11.75 -5.45 -15.43
CA LYS A 142 -12.16 -6.86 -15.51
C LYS A 142 -12.33 -7.35 -16.96
N ASP A 143 -12.83 -6.49 -17.85
CA ASP A 143 -13.21 -6.90 -19.22
C ASP A 143 -12.18 -6.49 -20.30
N MET A 144 -11.37 -5.46 -20.07
CA MET A 144 -10.29 -5.06 -20.98
C MET A 144 -9.00 -4.89 -20.17
N GLY A 145 -7.94 -5.62 -20.51
CA GLY A 145 -6.66 -5.56 -19.81
C GLY A 145 -5.99 -4.17 -19.88
N TRP A 146 -6.33 -3.28 -18.95
CA TRP A 146 -5.83 -1.90 -18.83
C TRP A 146 -4.37 -1.81 -18.31
N LYS A 147 -3.51 -2.76 -18.69
CA LYS A 147 -2.07 -2.71 -18.40
C LYS A 147 -1.45 -1.37 -18.84
N LYS A 148 -1.94 -0.79 -19.96
CA LYS A 148 -1.50 0.52 -20.46
C LYS A 148 -1.98 1.71 -19.62
N ALA A 149 -3.20 1.69 -19.10
CA ALA A 149 -3.73 2.81 -18.30
C ALA A 149 -3.14 2.84 -16.89
N ASN A 150 -2.90 1.67 -16.28
CA ASN A 150 -2.13 1.61 -15.03
C ASN A 150 -0.71 2.14 -15.23
N ASN A 151 -0.04 1.77 -16.33
CA ASN A 151 1.28 2.32 -16.67
C ASN A 151 1.24 3.84 -16.91
N MET A 152 0.18 4.35 -17.55
CA MET A 152 -0.03 5.78 -17.77
C MET A 152 -0.22 6.55 -16.45
N ALA A 153 -1.01 5.99 -15.52
CA ALA A 153 -1.23 6.57 -14.19
C ALA A 153 0.08 6.63 -13.39
N VAL A 154 0.89 5.58 -13.45
CA VAL A 154 2.22 5.54 -12.81
C VAL A 154 3.17 6.60 -13.42
N ILE A 155 3.17 6.76 -14.75
CA ILE A 155 3.98 7.79 -15.44
C ILE A 155 3.52 9.21 -15.05
N LEU A 156 2.21 9.44 -14.97
CA LEU A 156 1.64 10.72 -14.53
C LEU A 156 1.98 11.05 -13.08
N LEU A 157 1.88 10.08 -12.18
CA LEU A 157 2.30 10.23 -10.77
C LEU A 157 3.80 10.53 -10.66
N PHE A 158 4.63 9.87 -11.48
CA PHE A 158 6.06 10.13 -11.54
C PHE A 158 6.38 11.55 -12.06
N MET A 159 5.67 12.04 -13.08
CA MET A 159 5.83 13.42 -13.54
C MET A 159 5.36 14.43 -12.49
N LEU A 160 4.23 14.17 -11.82
CA LEU A 160 3.71 15.05 -10.77
C LEU A 160 4.70 15.19 -9.61
N THR A 161 5.30 14.08 -9.17
CA THR A 161 6.32 14.09 -8.10
C THR A 161 7.58 14.84 -8.50
N MET A 162 8.02 14.74 -9.76
CA MET A 162 9.14 15.52 -10.29
C MET A 162 8.83 17.02 -10.32
N VAL A 163 7.63 17.42 -10.76
CA VAL A 163 7.19 18.81 -10.80
C VAL A 163 7.08 19.40 -9.39
N LEU A 164 6.46 18.68 -8.45
CA LEU A 164 6.37 19.12 -7.05
C LEU A 164 7.75 19.30 -6.43
N SER A 165 8.70 18.40 -6.73
CA SER A 165 10.09 18.54 -6.26
C SER A 165 10.72 19.84 -6.78
N VAL A 166 10.58 20.15 -8.07
CA VAL A 166 11.12 21.38 -8.67
C VAL A 166 10.47 22.63 -8.08
N ILE A 167 9.16 22.61 -7.82
CA ILE A 167 8.45 23.75 -7.21
C ILE A 167 8.93 23.99 -5.78
N ILE A 168 9.13 22.93 -4.99
CA ILE A 168 9.65 23.03 -3.61
C ILE A 168 11.07 23.58 -3.59
N PHE A 169 11.95 23.11 -4.47
CA PHE A 169 13.33 23.60 -4.57
C PHE A 169 13.46 25.00 -5.16
N ARG A 170 12.44 25.50 -5.87
CA ARG A 170 12.40 26.87 -6.41
C ARG A 170 11.80 27.88 -5.43
N ASN A 171 11.11 27.41 -4.39
CA ASN A 171 10.55 28.23 -3.31
C ASN A 171 11.48 28.29 -2.07
N HIS A 172 12.72 27.81 -2.21
CA HIS A 172 13.86 28.10 -1.35
C HIS A 172 14.89 28.93 -2.12
#